data_AF-A0A1I2QSY9-F1
#
_entry.id   AF-A0A1I2QSY9-F1
#
_cell.length_a   1.000
_cell.length_b   1.000
_cell.length_c   1.000
_cell.angle_alpha   90.00
_cell.angle_beta   90.00
_cell.angle_gamma   90.00
#
_symmetry.space_group_name_H-M   'P 1'
#
loop_
_entity.id
_entity.type
_entity.pdbx_description
1 polymer ?
#
loop_
_entity_poly.entity_id
_entity_poly.type
_entity_poly.pdbx_seq_one_letter_code
_entity_poly.pdbx_strand_id
1 'polypeptide(L)'
;MQNKKALHRFTKILIDFMFYSGILVCAFVPVIIYKLIPYTFIAGSIRLQLTAVLMLSGIAALYILWTLRYIFKTLLHTDPFILENVDALRKMAVASFVIAALYITKCLFWFTLGTIIIVIIFAIAGLFSLVLADVFKQAVQYKEENDLTV
;
A
#
# COMPACT_ATOMS: atom_id res chain seq x y z
N MET A 1 -20.81 20.98 -9.48
CA MET A 1 -19.58 21.27 -8.70
C MET A 1 -19.59 20.71 -7.26
N GLN A 2 -20.73 20.63 -6.54
CA GLN A 2 -20.78 20.10 -5.15
C GLN A 2 -20.39 18.61 -5.03
N ASN A 3 -20.78 17.75 -5.98
CA ASN A 3 -20.44 16.31 -5.94
C ASN A 3 -18.94 16.01 -6.01
N LYS A 4 -18.13 16.80 -6.74
CA LYS A 4 -16.67 16.59 -6.81
C LYS A 4 -16.00 16.84 -5.45
N LYS A 5 -16.42 17.90 -4.74
CA LYS A 5 -15.91 18.21 -3.39
C LYS A 5 -16.31 17.15 -2.36
N ALA A 6 -17.53 16.62 -2.47
CA ALA A 6 -18.01 15.54 -1.62
C ALA A 6 -17.22 14.24 -1.83
N LEU A 7 -16.99 13.85 -3.09
CA LEU A 7 -16.20 12.66 -3.44
C LEU A 7 -14.77 12.75 -2.92
N HIS A 8 -14.09 13.88 -3.16
CA HIS A 8 -12.72 14.11 -2.72
C HIS A 8 -12.61 14.07 -1.18
N ARG A 9 -13.57 14.67 -0.48
CA ARG A 9 -13.64 14.62 0.99
C ARG A 9 -13.87 13.20 1.50
N PHE A 10 -14.78 12.46 0.87
CA PHE A 10 -15.07 11.07 1.23
C PHE A 10 -13.83 10.19 1.06
N THR A 11 -13.12 10.28 -0.06
CA THR A 11 -11.91 9.49 -0.29
C THR A 11 -10.82 9.80 0.72
N LYS A 12 -10.63 11.08 1.08
CA LYS A 12 -9.67 11.46 2.14
C LYS A 12 -10.01 10.84 3.49
N ILE A 13 -11.29 10.93 3.90
CA ILE A 13 -11.76 10.34 5.16
C ILE A 13 -11.56 8.83 5.16
N LEU A 14 -11.87 8.17 4.04
CA LEU A 14 -11.71 6.73 3.88
C LEU A 14 -10.23 6.32 4.01
N ILE A 15 -9.30 7.03 3.35
CA ILE A 15 -7.87 6.74 3.43
C ILE A 15 -7.35 6.94 4.86
N ASP A 16 -7.72 8.05 5.50
CA ASP A 16 -7.32 8.33 6.89
C ASP A 16 -7.87 7.23 7.83
N PHE A 17 -9.14 6.83 7.67
CA PHE A 17 -9.73 5.73 8.43
C PHE A 17 -8.98 4.41 8.22
N MET A 18 -8.67 4.04 6.97
CA MET A 18 -7.90 2.82 6.65
C MET A 18 -6.51 2.85 7.27
N PHE A 19 -5.85 4.01 7.29
CA PHE A 19 -4.52 4.15 7.89
C PHE A 19 -4.55 3.97 9.41
N TYR A 20 -5.42 4.68 10.13
CA TYR A 20 -5.51 4.57 11.59
C TYR A 20 -6.02 3.19 12.05
N SER A 21 -7.02 2.64 11.37
CA SER A 21 -7.49 1.28 11.65
C SER A 21 -6.43 0.23 11.31
N GLY A 22 -5.65 0.42 10.25
CA GLY A 22 -4.51 -0.45 9.91
C GLY A 22 -3.44 -0.47 10.99
N ILE A 23 -3.11 0.69 11.59
CA ILE A 23 -2.15 0.77 12.71
C ILE A 23 -2.67 -0.03 13.90
N LEU A 24 -3.95 0.16 14.23
CA LEU A 24 -4.61 -0.56 15.32
C LEU A 24 -4.54 -2.07 15.10
N VAL A 25 -4.90 -2.55 13.91
CA VAL A 25 -4.83 -3.96 13.55
C VAL A 25 -3.40 -4.48 13.66
N CYS A 26 -2.41 -3.79 13.12
CA CYS A 26 -1.00 -4.21 13.20
C CYS A 26 -0.53 -4.33 14.65
N ALA A 27 -0.93 -3.42 15.54
CA ALA A 27 -0.60 -3.50 16.96
C ALA A 27 -1.24 -4.70 17.67
N PHE A 28 -2.46 -5.10 17.25
CA PHE A 28 -3.16 -6.24 17.82
C PHE A 28 -2.72 -7.60 17.25
N VAL A 29 -2.14 -7.67 16.05
CA VAL A 29 -1.64 -8.93 15.44
C VAL A 29 -0.83 -9.79 16.42
N PRO A 30 0.25 -9.29 17.07
CA PRO A 30 1.02 -10.12 18.00
C PRO A 30 0.20 -10.58 19.20
N VAL A 31 -0.69 -9.73 19.73
CA VAL A 31 -1.55 -10.09 20.85
C VAL A 31 -2.51 -11.22 20.46
N ILE A 32 -3.12 -11.15 19.28
CA ILE A 32 -4.04 -12.17 18.77
C ILE A 32 -3.30 -13.50 18.58
N ILE A 33 -2.16 -13.49 17.89
CA ILE A 33 -1.42 -14.71 17.58
C ILE A 33 -0.87 -15.39 18.84
N TYR A 34 -0.41 -14.63 19.83
CA TYR A 34 0.21 -15.22 21.03
C TYR A 34 -0.76 -15.48 22.19
N LYS A 35 -1.82 -14.67 22.37
CA LYS A 35 -2.78 -14.86 23.47
C LYS A 35 -4.06 -15.58 23.08
N LEU A 36 -4.57 -15.34 21.86
CA LEU A 36 -5.91 -15.80 21.48
C LEU A 36 -5.87 -17.14 20.74
N ILE A 37 -4.82 -17.42 19.98
CA ILE A 37 -4.70 -18.67 19.22
C ILE A 37 -3.99 -19.74 20.06
N PRO A 38 -4.67 -20.85 20.42
CA PRO A 38 -4.06 -21.93 21.19
C PRO A 38 -2.99 -22.66 20.37
N TYR A 39 -2.00 -23.22 21.07
CA TYR A 39 -0.91 -24.00 20.47
C TYR A 39 -1.38 -25.23 19.67
N THR A 40 -2.58 -25.72 19.93
CA THR A 40 -3.19 -26.85 19.21
C THR A 40 -3.50 -26.54 17.75
N PHE A 41 -3.67 -25.26 17.37
CA PHE A 41 -4.00 -24.85 16.00
C PHE A 41 -2.78 -24.41 15.20
N ILE A 42 -1.80 -23.76 15.85
CA ILE A 42 -0.56 -23.29 15.20
C ILE A 42 0.64 -23.74 16.04
N ALA A 43 1.44 -24.63 15.45
CA ALA A 43 2.70 -25.08 16.02
C ALA A 43 3.63 -23.89 16.30
N GLY A 44 4.38 -23.96 17.40
CA GLY A 44 5.24 -22.87 17.86
C GLY A 44 6.27 -22.41 16.81
N SER A 45 6.79 -23.32 16.00
CA SER A 45 7.75 -23.03 14.92
C SER A 45 7.19 -22.11 13.83
N ILE A 46 5.94 -22.34 13.42
CA ILE A 46 5.26 -21.57 12.36
C ILE A 46 4.69 -20.26 12.90
N ARG A 47 4.37 -20.19 14.20
CA ARG A 47 3.80 -19.00 14.84
C ARG A 47 4.70 -17.76 14.66
N LEU A 48 6.00 -17.93 14.87
CA LEU A 48 6.97 -16.83 14.75
C LEU A 48 7.07 -16.37 13.28
N GLN A 49 7.15 -17.31 12.34
CA GLN A 49 7.19 -17.03 10.91
C GLN A 49 5.92 -16.32 10.44
N LEU A 50 4.74 -16.77 10.88
CA LEU A 50 3.46 -16.16 10.54
C LEU A 50 3.36 -14.73 11.09
N THR A 51 3.74 -14.52 12.36
CA THR A 51 3.75 -13.19 12.97
C THR A 51 4.69 -12.26 12.23
N ALA A 52 5.90 -12.73 11.89
CA ALA A 52 6.87 -11.94 11.15
C ALA A 52 6.35 -11.54 9.77
N VAL A 53 5.78 -12.47 8.99
CA VAL A 53 5.20 -12.17 7.68
C VAL A 53 4.05 -11.16 7.80
N LEU A 54 3.14 -11.33 8.76
CA LEU A 54 2.00 -10.42 8.97
C LEU A 54 2.43 -9.03 9.44
N MET A 55 3.44 -8.93 10.30
CA MET A 55 3.97 -7.65 10.77
C MET A 55 4.71 -6.92 9.66
N LEU A 56 5.58 -7.61 8.91
CA LEU A 56 6.32 -7.02 7.80
C LEU A 56 5.38 -6.57 6.68
N SER A 57 4.39 -7.39 6.33
CA SER A 57 3.40 -7.00 5.32
C SER A 57 2.48 -5.88 5.81
N GLY A 58 2.10 -5.89 7.10
CA GLY A 58 1.32 -4.83 7.72
C GLY A 58 2.04 -3.48 7.69
N ILE A 59 3.33 -3.45 8.05
CA ILE A 59 4.15 -2.24 7.97
C ILE A 59 4.28 -1.75 6.53
N ALA A 60 4.50 -2.64 5.56
CA ALA A 60 4.56 -2.28 4.15
C ALA A 60 3.21 -1.74 3.63
N ALA A 61 2.08 -2.32 4.07
CA ALA A 61 0.75 -1.84 3.72
C ALA A 61 0.46 -0.46 4.34
N LEU A 62 0.90 -0.21 5.57
CA LEU A 62 0.82 1.12 6.20
C LEU A 62 1.66 2.14 5.45
N TYR A 63 2.84 1.76 4.97
CA TYR A 63 3.67 2.62 4.13
C TYR A 63 3.00 2.97 2.80
N ILE A 64 2.31 2.02 2.17
CA ILE A 64 1.48 2.26 0.97
C ILE A 64 0.38 3.28 1.28
N LEU A 65 -0.37 3.08 2.37
CA LEU A 65 -1.44 4.00 2.77
C LEU A 65 -0.92 5.40 3.12
N TRP A 66 0.24 5.51 3.77
CA TRP A 66 0.90 6.80 4.01
C TRP A 66 1.22 7.49 2.68
N THR A 67 1.84 6.76 1.76
CA THR A 67 2.24 7.30 0.45
C THR A 67 1.01 7.78 -0.34
N LEU A 68 -0.07 7.01 -0.29
CA LEU A 68 -1.35 7.39 -0.89
C LEU A 68 -1.92 8.66 -0.24
N ARG A 69 -1.84 8.78 1.10
CA ARG A 69 -2.26 9.98 1.83
C ARG A 69 -1.44 11.22 1.44
N TYR A 70 -0.13 11.05 1.21
CA TYR A 70 0.75 12.10 0.71
C TYR A 70 0.28 12.60 -0.66
N ILE A 71 0.12 11.68 -1.62
CA ILE A 71 -0.35 12.01 -2.98
C ILE A 71 -1.71 12.72 -2.89
N PHE A 72 -2.67 12.20 -2.12
CA PHE A 72 -3.99 12.81 -1.98
C PHE A 72 -3.95 14.21 -1.37
N LYS A 73 -3.02 14.47 -0.45
CA LYS A 73 -2.82 15.82 0.10
C LYS A 73 -2.36 16.77 -1.00
N THR A 74 -1.39 16.36 -1.81
CA THR A 74 -0.91 17.17 -2.93
C THR A 74 -2.02 17.43 -3.95
N LEU A 75 -2.81 16.40 -4.32
CA LEU A 75 -3.94 16.53 -5.25
C LEU A 75 -5.00 17.56 -4.80
N LEU A 76 -5.13 17.80 -3.49
CA LEU A 76 -6.16 18.69 -2.92
C LEU A 76 -5.65 20.11 -2.64
N HIS A 77 -4.36 20.28 -2.45
CA HIS A 77 -3.76 21.54 -1.99
C HIS A 77 -2.87 22.23 -3.03
N THR A 78 -2.31 21.46 -3.98
CA THR A 78 -1.31 21.93 -4.95
C THR A 78 -1.55 21.23 -6.31
N ASP A 79 -0.64 21.44 -7.26
CA ASP A 79 -0.66 20.76 -8.54
C ASP A 79 -0.44 19.24 -8.39
N PRO A 80 -1.27 18.41 -9.06
CA PRO A 80 -1.11 16.95 -9.06
C PRO A 80 0.14 16.48 -9.81
N PHE A 81 0.62 17.28 -10.77
CA PHE A 81 1.72 16.96 -11.67
C PHE A 81 3.03 17.55 -11.15
N ILE A 82 3.54 16.96 -10.07
CA ILE A 82 4.89 17.22 -9.56
C ILE A 82 5.71 15.92 -9.58
N LEU A 83 7.02 16.03 -9.81
CA LEU A 83 7.94 14.87 -9.81
C LEU A 83 7.89 14.09 -8.48
N GLU A 84 7.63 14.76 -7.37
CA GLU A 84 7.52 14.12 -6.05
C GLU A 84 6.38 13.08 -5.98
N ASN A 85 5.26 13.33 -6.68
CA ASN A 85 4.15 12.38 -6.74
C ASN A 85 4.50 11.17 -7.60
N VAL A 86 5.34 11.35 -8.63
CA VAL A 86 5.89 10.24 -9.43
C VAL A 86 6.78 9.34 -8.57
N ASP A 87 7.67 9.93 -7.77
CA ASP A 87 8.52 9.18 -6.86
C ASP A 87 7.72 8.47 -5.76
N ALA A 88 6.67 9.10 -5.26
CA ALA A 88 5.73 8.47 -4.33
C ALA A 88 5.06 7.23 -4.96
N LEU A 89 4.55 7.33 -6.20
CA LEU A 89 3.97 6.18 -6.91
C LEU A 89 4.98 5.04 -7.12
N ARG A 90 6.24 5.36 -7.43
CA ARG A 90 7.32 4.37 -7.54
C ARG A 90 7.60 3.69 -6.19
N LYS A 91 7.65 4.43 -5.10
CA LYS A 91 7.81 3.88 -3.74
C LYS A 91 6.65 2.95 -3.37
N MET A 92 5.42 3.32 -3.75
CA MET A 92 4.22 2.48 -3.55
C MET A 92 4.30 1.18 -4.36
N ALA A 93 4.82 1.24 -5.59
CA ALA A 93 5.05 0.07 -6.42
C ALA A 93 6.04 -0.91 -5.76
N VAL A 94 7.20 -0.39 -5.31
CA VAL A 94 8.22 -1.20 -4.62
C VAL A 94 7.64 -1.84 -3.36
N ALA A 95 6.92 -1.08 -2.52
CA ALA A 95 6.29 -1.63 -1.32
C ALA A 95 5.27 -2.75 -1.65
N SER A 96 4.51 -2.62 -2.74
CA SER A 96 3.58 -3.65 -3.19
C SER A 96 4.31 -4.93 -3.63
N PHE A 97 5.43 -4.80 -4.35
CA PHE A 97 6.27 -5.95 -4.72
C PHE A 97 6.93 -6.61 -3.51
N VAL A 98 7.33 -5.84 -2.49
CA VAL A 98 7.83 -6.39 -1.23
C VAL A 98 6.78 -7.27 -0.55
N ILE A 99 5.51 -6.81 -0.51
CA ILE A 99 4.41 -7.64 0.02
C ILE A 99 4.23 -8.90 -0.82
N ALA A 100 4.21 -8.79 -2.15
CA ALA A 100 4.11 -9.96 -3.01
C ALA A 100 5.23 -10.98 -2.75
N ALA A 101 6.49 -10.52 -2.64
CA ALA A 101 7.64 -11.36 -2.34
C ALA A 101 7.52 -12.03 -0.96
N LEU A 102 7.10 -11.29 0.08
CA LEU A 102 6.87 -11.85 1.42
C LEU A 102 5.84 -12.99 1.41
N TYR A 103 4.75 -12.83 0.65
CA TYR A 103 3.71 -13.86 0.55
C TYR A 103 4.14 -15.04 -0.34
N ILE A 104 5.01 -14.84 -1.34
CA ILE A 104 5.66 -15.93 -2.07
C ILE A 104 6.53 -16.75 -1.12
N THR A 105 7.37 -16.10 -0.32
CA THR A 105 8.19 -16.77 0.71
C THR A 105 7.31 -17.52 1.70
N LYS A 106 6.18 -16.94 2.13
CA LYS A 106 5.20 -17.64 2.98
C LYS A 106 4.65 -18.91 2.31
N CYS A 107 4.34 -18.89 1.02
CA CYS A 107 3.80 -20.06 0.30
C CYS A 107 4.73 -21.27 0.36
N LEU A 108 6.05 -21.07 0.44
CA LEU A 108 7.04 -22.16 0.56
C LEU A 108 6.95 -22.91 1.90
N PHE A 109 6.57 -22.20 2.96
CA PHE A 109 6.43 -22.78 4.30
C PHE A 109 5.01 -23.27 4.61
N TRP A 110 4.00 -22.56 4.13
CA TRP A 110 2.60 -22.87 4.38
C TRP A 110 1.72 -22.38 3.23
N PHE A 111 1.43 -23.28 2.31
CA PHE A 111 0.62 -23.00 1.13
C PHE A 111 -0.85 -22.84 1.47
N THR A 112 -1.47 -21.77 0.95
CA THR A 112 -2.93 -21.56 1.01
C THR A 112 -3.41 -20.95 -0.30
N LEU A 113 -4.64 -21.25 -0.74
CA LEU A 113 -5.17 -20.61 -1.96
C LEU A 113 -5.28 -19.09 -1.81
N GLY A 114 -5.61 -18.61 -0.61
CA GLY A 114 -5.69 -17.18 -0.32
C GLY A 114 -4.37 -16.43 -0.50
N THR A 115 -3.23 -17.06 -0.20
CA THR A 115 -1.92 -16.41 -0.37
C THR A 115 -1.56 -16.19 -1.83
N ILE A 116 -1.95 -17.08 -2.73
CA ILE A 116 -1.76 -16.88 -4.18
C ILE A 116 -2.52 -15.65 -4.65
N ILE A 117 -3.79 -15.51 -4.23
CA ILE A 117 -4.63 -14.36 -4.60
C ILE A 117 -4.00 -13.06 -4.11
N ILE A 118 -3.49 -13.03 -2.88
CA ILE A 118 -2.80 -11.87 -2.32
C ILE A 118 -1.56 -11.50 -3.16
N VAL A 119 -0.73 -12.48 -3.52
CA VAL A 119 0.46 -12.24 -4.36
C VAL A 119 0.06 -11.61 -5.70
N ILE A 120 -0.96 -12.15 -6.38
CA ILE A 120 -1.42 -11.64 -7.67
C ILE A 120 -1.93 -10.20 -7.53
N ILE A 121 -2.77 -9.93 -6.53
CA ILE A 121 -3.33 -8.58 -6.29
C ILE A 121 -2.21 -7.57 -6.08
N PHE A 122 -1.23 -7.88 -5.22
CA PHE A 122 -0.13 -6.95 -4.93
C PHE A 122 0.86 -6.82 -6.10
N ALA A 123 1.08 -7.88 -6.88
CA ALA A 123 1.90 -7.80 -8.10
C ALA A 123 1.25 -6.87 -9.14
N ILE A 124 -0.06 -7.03 -9.37
CA ILE A 124 -0.81 -6.16 -10.29
C ILE A 124 -0.84 -4.72 -9.76
N ALA A 125 -1.08 -4.52 -8.46
CA ALA A 125 -1.07 -3.20 -7.85
C ALA A 125 0.29 -2.51 -7.99
N GLY A 126 1.39 -3.26 -7.82
CA GLY A 126 2.76 -2.77 -8.03
C GLY A 126 3.01 -2.34 -9.47
N LEU A 127 2.68 -3.20 -10.44
CA LEU A 127 2.79 -2.89 -11.87
C LEU A 127 1.95 -1.67 -12.25
N PHE A 128 0.71 -1.62 -11.78
CA PHE A 128 -0.20 -0.51 -12.06
C PHE A 128 0.33 0.82 -11.48
N SER A 129 0.88 0.78 -10.27
CA SER A 129 1.51 1.96 -9.65
C SER A 129 2.73 2.46 -10.44
N LEU A 130 3.51 1.54 -11.03
CA LEU A 130 4.63 1.89 -11.88
C LEU A 130 4.17 2.53 -13.20
N VAL A 131 3.17 1.95 -13.85
CA VAL A 131 2.57 2.52 -15.08
C VAL A 131 2.02 3.91 -14.81
N LEU A 132 1.30 4.11 -13.70
CA LEU A 132 0.83 5.44 -13.30
C LEU A 132 1.98 6.41 -13.06
N ALA A 133 3.07 5.97 -12.42
CA ALA A 133 4.24 6.83 -12.23
C ALA A 133 4.80 7.32 -13.58
N ASP A 134 4.91 6.44 -14.56
CA ASP A 134 5.46 6.81 -15.87
C ASP A 134 4.52 7.72 -16.66
N VAL A 135 3.20 7.51 -16.59
CA VAL A 135 2.21 8.40 -17.20
C VAL A 135 2.23 9.78 -16.53
N PHE A 136 2.31 9.84 -15.19
CA PHE A 136 2.42 11.10 -14.48
C PHE A 136 3.72 11.82 -14.81
N LYS A 137 4.83 11.10 -14.96
CA LYS A 137 6.12 11.67 -15.38
C LYS A 137 6.00 12.36 -16.73
N GLN A 138 5.42 11.70 -17.72
CA GLN A 138 5.19 12.30 -19.05
C GLN A 138 4.32 13.55 -18.93
N ALA A 139 3.23 13.49 -18.16
CA ALA A 139 2.35 14.65 -17.96
C ALA A 139 3.07 15.85 -17.30
N VAL A 140 3.99 15.61 -16.36
CA VAL A 140 4.81 16.66 -15.74
C VAL A 140 5.73 17.29 -16.79
N GLN A 141 6.42 16.47 -17.58
CA GLN A 141 7.33 16.95 -18.63
C GLN A 141 6.60 17.79 -19.68
N TYR A 142 5.42 17.35 -20.13
CA TYR A 142 4.60 18.13 -21.06
C TYR A 142 4.17 19.48 -20.47
N LYS A 143 3.91 19.55 -19.17
CA LYS A 143 3.58 20.81 -18.50
C LYS A 143 4.79 21.74 -18.45
N GLU A 144 5.96 21.22 -18.07
CA GLU A 144 7.21 21.98 -18.00
C GLU A 144 7.63 22.51 -19.37
N GLU A 145 7.53 21.70 -20.43
CA GLU A 145 7.83 22.13 -21.80
C GLU A 145 6.90 23.25 -22.27
N ASN A 146 5.60 23.16 -21.95
CA ASN A 146 4.65 24.19 -22.31
C ASN A 146 4.90 25.50 -21.55
N ASP A 147 5.26 25.44 -20.27
CA ASP A 147 5.59 26.62 -19.45
C ASP A 147 6.88 27.34 -19.91
N LEU A 148 7.82 26.65 -20.58
CA LEU A 148 9.06 27.23 -21.11
C LEU A 148 8.90 27.94 -22.47
N THR A 149 7.80 27.68 -23.18
CA THR A 149 7.54 28.26 -24.52
C THR A 149 6.68 29.52 -24.52
N VAL A 150 6.18 29.96 -23.34
CA VAL A 150 5.36 31.17 -23.20
C VAL A 150 6.22 32.38 -22.82
#